data_AF-A0A7J9CIW1-F1
#
_entry.id   AF-A0A7J9CIW1-F1
#
_cell.length_a   1.000
_cell.length_b   1.000
_cell.length_c   1.000
_cell.angle_alpha   90.00
_cell.angle_beta   90.00
_cell.angle_gamma   90.00
#
_symmetry.space_group_name_H-M   'P 1'
#
loop_
_entity.id
_entity.type
_entity.pdbx_description
1 polymer ?
#
loop_
_entity_poly.entity_id
_entity_poly.type
_entity_poly.pdbx_seq_one_letter_code
_entity_poly.pdbx_strand_id
1 'polypeptide(L)'
;TDRLISVAAYSLPFFNSLQYGRYLFIQYPQLGILFDPILPFLSLYKSVPYASFVAFFALYLGVVRNPSFSHYVRFNSMQAVTLDVLLVVPLLLTRIFNPGRVGLGILGRTPYLPFVADAAGRQI
;
A
#
# COMPACT_ATOMS: atom_id res chain seq x y z
N THR A 1 -14.44 -25.15 -1.77
CA THR A 1 -13.25 -24.54 -1.15
C THR A 1 -12.47 -23.70 -2.16
N ASP A 2 -12.17 -24.23 -3.34
CA ASP A 2 -11.42 -23.54 -4.41
C ASP A 2 -11.91 -22.12 -4.72
N ARG A 3 -13.22 -21.91 -4.83
CA ARG A 3 -13.79 -20.57 -5.06
C ARG A 3 -13.44 -19.56 -3.97
N LEU A 4 -13.45 -19.99 -2.70
CA LEU A 4 -13.10 -19.12 -1.57
C LEU A 4 -11.62 -18.75 -1.60
N ILE A 5 -10.74 -19.70 -1.94
CA ILE A 5 -9.30 -19.46 -2.06
C ILE A 5 -9.01 -18.50 -3.22
N SER A 6 -9.70 -18.68 -4.35
CA SER A 6 -9.61 -17.76 -5.49
C SER A 6 -10.07 -16.34 -5.11
N VAL A 7 -11.18 -16.19 -4.39
CA VAL A 7 -11.66 -14.88 -3.91
C VAL A 7 -10.67 -14.26 -2.92
N ALA A 8 -10.14 -15.07 -1.99
CA ALA A 8 -9.15 -14.62 -1.04
C ALA A 8 -7.86 -14.12 -1.73
N ALA A 9 -7.45 -14.73 -2.85
CA ALA A 9 -6.29 -14.25 -3.61
C ALA A 9 -6.45 -12.79 -4.09
N TYR A 10 -7.67 -12.38 -4.47
CA TYR A 10 -7.96 -11.01 -4.91
C TYR A 10 -7.99 -9.99 -3.77
N SER A 11 -7.98 -10.41 -2.50
CA SER A 11 -7.90 -9.48 -1.37
C SER A 11 -6.57 -8.69 -1.35
N LEU A 12 -5.48 -9.29 -1.84
CA LEU A 12 -4.17 -8.63 -1.94
C LEU A 12 -4.20 -7.40 -2.88
N PRO A 13 -4.49 -7.54 -4.19
CA PRO A 13 -4.55 -6.39 -5.07
C PRO A 13 -5.67 -5.41 -4.67
N PHE A 14 -6.76 -5.90 -4.08
CA PHE A 14 -7.81 -5.04 -3.53
C PHE A 14 -7.28 -4.09 -2.46
N PHE A 15 -6.60 -4.59 -1.41
CA PHE A 15 -6.04 -3.72 -0.38
C PHE A 15 -5.01 -2.73 -0.92
N ASN A 16 -4.14 -3.17 -1.85
CA ASN A 16 -3.17 -2.29 -2.47
C ASN A 16 -3.82 -1.22 -3.37
N SER A 17 -4.98 -1.51 -3.96
CA SER A 17 -5.71 -0.55 -4.78
C SER A 17 -6.42 0.56 -3.98
N LEU A 18 -6.73 0.34 -2.71
CA LEU A 18 -7.44 1.34 -1.87
C LEU A 18 -6.68 2.66 -1.76
N GLN A 19 -5.35 2.65 -1.94
CA GLN A 19 -4.55 3.88 -1.96
C GLN A 19 -4.96 4.86 -3.07
N TYR A 20 -5.46 4.35 -4.21
CA TYR A 20 -5.95 5.17 -5.32
C TYR A 20 -7.32 5.79 -5.01
N GLY A 21 -8.09 5.17 -4.13
CA GLY A 21 -9.41 5.66 -3.68
C GLY A 21 -9.34 6.89 -2.78
N ARG A 22 -8.16 7.33 -2.33
CA ARG A 22 -8.01 8.42 -1.36
C ARG A 22 -8.77 9.70 -1.75
N TYR A 23 -8.65 10.13 -3.01
CA TYR A 23 -9.34 11.34 -3.48
C TYR A 23 -10.85 11.16 -3.54
N LEU A 24 -11.30 9.96 -3.89
CA LEU A 24 -12.72 9.61 -3.95
C LEU A 24 -13.34 9.59 -2.54
N PHE A 25 -12.62 9.08 -1.54
CA PHE A 25 -13.10 9.09 -0.14
C PHE A 25 -13.14 10.50 0.47
N ILE A 26 -12.24 11.40 0.05
CA ILE A 26 -12.29 12.81 0.47
C ILE A 26 -13.50 13.51 -0.16
N GLN A 27 -13.78 13.25 -1.44
CA GLN A 27 -14.88 13.89 -2.16
C GLN A 27 -16.25 13.33 -1.74
N TYR A 28 -16.33 12.04 -1.42
CA TYR A 28 -17.57 11.35 -1.04
C TYR A 28 -17.38 10.56 0.27
N PRO A 29 -17.41 11.23 1.44
CA PRO A 29 -17.14 10.59 2.74
C PRO A 29 -18.10 9.46 3.09
N GLN A 30 -19.33 9.51 2.59
CA GLN A 30 -20.36 8.48 2.80
C GLN A 30 -19.93 7.10 2.26
N LEU A 31 -19.10 7.07 1.21
CA LEU A 31 -18.56 5.81 0.69
C LEU A 31 -17.60 5.15 1.68
N GLY A 32 -16.97 5.92 2.58
CA GLY A 32 -16.08 5.39 3.62
C GLY A 32 -16.79 4.44 4.57
N ILE A 33 -18.07 4.68 4.88
CA ILE A 33 -18.87 3.86 5.80
C ILE A 33 -18.96 2.41 5.32
N LEU A 34 -19.01 2.18 4.00
CA LEU A 34 -19.03 0.83 3.43
C LEU A 34 -17.74 0.04 3.72
N PHE A 35 -16.63 0.75 3.91
CA PHE A 35 -15.30 0.16 4.15
C PHE A 35 -14.95 0.06 5.64
N ASP A 36 -15.74 0.63 6.55
CA ASP A 36 -15.58 0.50 8.01
C ASP A 36 -15.28 -0.95 8.48
N PRO A 37 -16.00 -2.00 8.03
CA PRO A 37 -15.71 -3.37 8.46
C PRO A 37 -14.36 -3.90 7.95
N ILE A 38 -13.79 -3.30 6.91
CA ILE A 38 -12.52 -3.72 6.30
C ILE A 38 -11.34 -2.98 6.96
N LEU A 39 -11.57 -1.83 7.60
CA LEU A 39 -10.54 -1.03 8.25
C LEU A 39 -9.63 -1.78 9.23
N PRO A 40 -10.11 -2.66 10.14
CA PRO A 40 -9.20 -3.37 11.05
C PRO A 40 -8.20 -4.26 10.31
N PHE A 41 -8.64 -4.95 9.26
CA PHE A 41 -7.77 -5.77 8.42
C PHE A 41 -6.77 -4.92 7.63
N LEU A 42 -7.22 -3.77 7.11
CA LEU A 42 -6.36 -2.84 6.39
C LEU A 42 -5.30 -2.21 7.32
N SER A 43 -5.67 -1.91 8.56
CA SER A 43 -4.74 -1.38 9.57
C SER A 43 -3.67 -2.41 9.92
N LEU A 44 -4.07 -3.67 10.15
CA LEU A 44 -3.14 -4.78 10.39
C LEU A 44 -2.22 -5.02 9.19
N TYR A 45 -2.75 -4.99 7.97
CA TYR A 45 -1.95 -5.12 6.77
C TYR A 45 -0.91 -4.00 6.65
N LYS A 46 -1.28 -2.75 6.99
CA LYS A 46 -0.37 -1.60 6.92
C LYS A 46 0.59 -1.49 8.12
N SER A 47 0.38 -2.23 9.20
CA SER A 47 1.26 -2.17 10.37
C SER A 47 2.61 -2.86 10.12
N VAL A 48 2.69 -3.75 9.13
CA VAL A 48 3.92 -4.47 8.78
C VAL A 48 4.66 -3.72 7.67
N PRO A 49 5.95 -3.37 7.85
CA PRO A 49 6.76 -2.79 6.79
C PRO A 49 6.82 -3.73 5.59
N TYR A 50 6.67 -3.17 4.38
CA TYR A 50 6.70 -3.94 3.13
C TYR A 50 5.66 -5.09 3.06
N ALA A 51 4.55 -4.99 3.80
CA ALA A 51 3.50 -6.02 3.83
C ALA A 51 3.04 -6.46 2.44
N SER A 52 2.84 -5.52 1.51
CA SER A 52 2.45 -5.82 0.13
C SER A 52 3.46 -6.72 -0.58
N PHE A 53 4.75 -6.45 -0.40
CA PHE A 53 5.81 -7.25 -1.00
C PHE A 53 5.85 -8.65 -0.40
N VAL A 54 5.74 -8.77 0.92
CA VAL A 54 5.71 -10.08 1.60
C VAL A 54 4.46 -10.88 1.19
N ALA A 55 3.30 -10.23 1.14
CA ALA A 55 2.04 -10.86 0.77
C ALA A 55 2.03 -11.33 -0.70
N PHE A 56 2.65 -10.56 -1.60
CA PHE A 56 2.89 -10.97 -2.98
C PHE A 56 3.65 -12.30 -3.06
N PHE A 57 4.79 -12.40 -2.37
CA PHE A 57 5.58 -13.63 -2.35
C PHE A 57 4.85 -14.79 -1.67
N ALA A 58 4.13 -14.51 -0.57
CA ALA A 58 3.33 -15.51 0.11
C ALA A 58 2.25 -16.09 -0.81
N LEU A 59 1.55 -15.24 -1.57
CA LEU A 59 0.53 -15.69 -2.52
C LEU A 59 1.14 -16.43 -3.72
N TYR A 60 2.24 -15.93 -4.27
CA TYR A 60 2.91 -16.53 -5.42
C TYR A 60 3.55 -17.88 -5.09
N LEU A 61 4.39 -17.95 -4.05
CA LEU A 61 5.06 -19.19 -3.66
C LEU A 61 4.09 -20.17 -3.01
N GLY A 62 3.21 -19.67 -2.14
CA GLY A 62 2.29 -20.50 -1.36
C GLY A 62 1.14 -21.10 -2.18
N VAL A 63 0.58 -20.33 -3.12
CA VAL A 63 -0.61 -20.76 -3.88
C VAL A 63 -0.29 -21.03 -5.35
N VAL A 64 0.25 -20.05 -6.07
CA VAL A 64 0.47 -20.17 -7.53
C VAL A 64 1.41 -21.31 -7.89
N ARG A 65 2.54 -21.40 -7.18
CA ARG A 65 3.60 -22.40 -7.45
C ARG A 65 3.32 -23.75 -6.82
N ASN A 66 2.33 -23.85 -5.94
CA ASN A 66 2.01 -25.09 -5.25
C ASN A 66 1.07 -25.96 -6.12
N PRO A 67 1.56 -27.11 -6.64
CA PRO A 67 0.77 -27.98 -7.51
C PRO A 67 -0.35 -28.74 -6.76
N SER A 68 -0.35 -28.70 -5.42
CA SER A 68 -1.44 -29.26 -4.63
C SER A 68 -2.76 -28.50 -4.79
N PHE A 69 -2.71 -27.23 -5.23
CA PHE A 69 -3.91 -26.47 -5.57
C PHE A 69 -4.36 -26.75 -7.01
N SER A 70 -5.68 -26.70 -7.22
CA SER A 70 -6.27 -26.89 -8.54
C SER A 70 -5.82 -25.82 -9.54
N HIS A 71 -5.83 -26.17 -10.82
CA HIS A 71 -5.50 -25.23 -11.89
C HIS A 71 -6.36 -23.95 -11.83
N TYR A 72 -7.63 -24.08 -11.46
CA TYR A 72 -8.55 -22.95 -11.30
C TYR A 72 -8.07 -21.95 -10.24
N VAL A 73 -7.69 -22.43 -9.05
CA VAL A 73 -7.17 -21.58 -7.97
C VAL A 73 -5.89 -20.89 -8.43
N ARG A 74 -4.94 -21.65 -8.98
CA ARG A 74 -3.65 -21.12 -9.43
C ARG A 74 -3.81 -20.08 -10.54
N PHE A 75 -4.74 -20.28 -11.47
CA PHE A 75 -5.04 -19.31 -12.52
C PHE A 75 -5.62 -18.00 -11.98
N ASN A 76 -6.55 -18.06 -11.02
CA ASN A 76 -7.10 -16.86 -10.38
C ASN A 76 -6.05 -16.15 -9.51
N SER A 77 -5.24 -16.90 -8.77
CA SER A 77 -4.15 -16.33 -7.98
C SER A 77 -3.08 -15.67 -8.87
N MET A 78 -2.78 -16.25 -10.04
CA MET A 78 -1.90 -15.60 -11.03
C MET A 78 -2.46 -14.26 -11.49
N GLN A 79 -3.76 -14.18 -11.79
CA GLN A 79 -4.41 -12.91 -12.15
C GLN A 79 -4.35 -11.89 -11.02
N ALA A 80 -4.60 -12.31 -9.76
CA ALA A 80 -4.51 -11.42 -8.61
C ALA A 80 -3.08 -10.86 -8.42
N VAL A 81 -2.06 -11.71 -8.56
CA VAL A 81 -0.64 -11.32 -8.53
C VAL A 81 -0.30 -10.37 -9.68
N THR A 82 -0.80 -10.63 -10.89
CA THR A 82 -0.61 -9.72 -12.04
C THR A 82 -1.25 -8.36 -11.80
N LEU A 83 -2.48 -8.31 -11.26
CA LEU A 83 -3.14 -7.06 -10.91
C LEU A 83 -2.32 -6.28 -9.87
N ASP A 84 -1.73 -6.98 -8.88
CA ASP A 84 -0.90 -6.33 -7.87
C ASP A 84 0.34 -5.65 -8.49
N VAL A 85 1.03 -6.33 -9.41
CA VAL A 85 2.15 -5.74 -10.17
C VAL A 85 1.68 -4.54 -11.00
N LEU A 86 0.53 -4.65 -11.66
CA LEU A 86 -0.03 -3.56 -12.45
C LEU A 86 -0.33 -2.31 -11.61
N LEU A 87 -0.73 -2.47 -10.35
CA LEU A 87 -0.91 -1.35 -9.42
C LEU A 87 0.43 -0.72 -9.01
N VAL A 88 1.52 -1.48 -8.92
CA VAL A 88 2.83 -0.93 -8.59
C VAL A 88 3.33 0.06 -9.67
N VAL A 89 3.03 -0.19 -10.95
CA VAL A 89 3.51 0.66 -12.06
C VAL A 89 3.11 2.15 -11.92
N PRO A 90 1.83 2.53 -11.83
CA PRO A 90 1.44 3.93 -11.66
C PRO A 90 1.96 4.50 -10.34
N LEU A 91 2.08 3.70 -9.28
CA LEU A 91 2.69 4.15 -8.03
C LEU A 91 4.15 4.56 -8.25
N LEU A 92 4.95 3.73 -8.93
CA LEU A 92 6.34 4.04 -9.23
C LEU A 92 6.46 5.27 -10.13
N LEU A 93 5.62 5.38 -11.17
CA LEU A 93 5.58 6.56 -12.02
C LEU A 93 5.32 7.83 -11.21
N THR A 94 4.30 7.83 -10.34
CA THR A 94 4.02 9.01 -9.49
C THR A 94 5.17 9.39 -8.57
N ARG A 95 5.94 8.41 -8.06
CA ARG A 95 7.12 8.65 -7.22
C ARG A 95 8.29 9.22 -8.01
N ILE A 96 8.53 8.72 -9.22
CA ILE A 96 9.59 9.21 -10.12
C ILE A 96 9.31 10.67 -10.52
N PHE A 97 8.07 11.00 -10.87
CA PHE A 97 7.69 12.35 -11.30
C PHE A 97 7.45 13.34 -10.15
N ASN A 98 7.26 12.86 -8.91
CA ASN A 98 7.11 13.71 -7.72
C ASN A 98 8.07 13.32 -6.59
N PRO A 99 9.39 13.46 -6.77
CA PRO A 99 10.39 13.04 -5.78
C PRO A 99 10.32 13.85 -4.46
N GLY A 100 9.73 15.05 -4.49
CA GLY A 100 9.71 15.99 -3.35
C GLY A 100 9.05 15.49 -2.08
N ARG A 101 8.17 14.47 -2.13
CA ARG A 101 7.52 13.93 -0.92
C ARG A 101 8.37 12.94 -0.12
N VAL A 102 9.51 12.49 -0.66
CA VAL A 102 10.44 11.59 0.04
C VAL A 102 11.48 12.37 0.86
N GLY A 103 11.84 13.61 0.44
CA GLY A 103 12.83 14.46 1.12
C GLY A 103 12.26 15.50 2.09
N LEU A 104 11.01 15.95 1.91
CA LEU A 104 10.41 17.02 2.72
C LEU A 104 9.95 16.59 4.13
N GLY A 105 9.85 15.29 4.42
CA GLY A 105 9.55 14.81 5.77
C GLY A 105 10.72 14.99 6.76
N ILE A 106 11.96 15.02 6.25
CA ILE A 106 13.18 15.21 7.05
C ILE A 106 13.65 16.67 6.99
N LEU A 107 13.41 17.37 5.87
CA LEU A 107 13.82 18.78 5.70
C LEU A 107 12.76 19.81 6.13
N GLY A 108 11.48 19.43 6.19
CA GLY A 108 10.37 20.32 6.62
C GLY A 108 10.21 20.44 8.13
N ARG A 109 11.00 19.68 8.90
CA ARG A 109 11.23 19.87 10.34
C ARG A 109 12.72 20.02 10.59
N THR A 110 13.34 21.07 10.07
CA THR A 110 14.42 21.67 10.85
C THR A 110 13.78 22.09 12.17
N PRO A 111 14.07 21.41 13.30
CA PRO A 111 13.69 21.96 14.59
C PRO A 111 14.36 23.32 14.64
N TYR A 112 13.61 24.36 14.96
CA TYR A 112 14.21 25.62 15.39
C TYR A 112 15.07 25.28 16.61
N LEU A 113 16.34 24.96 16.38
CA LEU A 113 17.32 24.71 17.43
C LEU A 113 17.47 26.06 18.11
N PRO A 114 17.00 26.22 19.37
CA PRO A 114 17.01 27.51 20.05
C PRO A 114 18.43 28.10 20.14
N PHE A 115 19.45 27.23 20.12
CA PHE A 115 20.86 27.59 20.09
C PHE A 115 21.31 28.36 18.83
N VAL A 116 20.70 28.08 17.66
CA VAL A 116 21.07 28.76 16.40
C VAL A 116 20.36 30.12 16.29
N ALA A 117 19.15 30.24 16.84
CA ALA A 117 18.43 31.52 16.92
C ALA A 117 19.13 32.51 17.87
N ASP A 118 19.67 32.04 19.00
CA ASP A 118 20.42 32.87 19.95
C ASP A 118 21.79 33.32 19.40
N ALA A 119 22.42 32.49 18.56
CA ALA A 119 23.66 32.86 17.88
C ALA A 119 23.47 33.94 16.80
N ALA A 120 22.34 33.89 16.06
CA ALA A 120 22.02 34.87 15.04
C ALA A 120 21.64 36.25 15.62
N GLY A 121 20.99 36.27 16.80
CA GLY A 121 20.66 37.51 17.52
C GLY A 121 21.87 38.26 18.12
N ARG A 122 23.06 37.63 18.15
CA ARG A 122 24.31 38.26 18.61
C ARG A 122 25.18 38.83 17.48
N GLN A 123 24.77 38.68 16.22
CA GLN A 123 25.50 39.21 15.05
C GLN A 123 24.84 40.45 14.41
N ILE A 124 23.74 40.91 14.98
CA ILE A 124 23.07 42.20 14.69
C ILE A 124 23.12 43.08 15.94
#